data_AF-R9KED6-F1
#
_entry.id   AF-R9KED6-F1
#
_cell.length_a   1.000
_cell.length_b   1.000
_cell.length_c   1.000
_cell.angle_alpha   90.00
_cell.angle_beta   90.00
_cell.angle_gamma   90.00
#
_symmetry.space_group_name_H-M   'P 1'
#
loop_
_entity.id
_entity.type
_entity.pdbx_description
1 polymer ?
#
loop_
_entity_poly.entity_id
_entity_poly.type
_entity_poly.pdbx_seq_one_letter_code
_entity_poly.pdbx_strand_id
1 'polypeptide(L)'
;MASRRFCLGGFADRTERHGICMKIKRVMVAAPKSGSGKTTVVCALLQMLKKEGLQVVSCKCGPDYIDPMFHEKAIQVPSKNLDTFFTGEEGTRELFSSHVEHKDAAVLEGVMGLYDGLGGIREEGSSYHLAEVTGTPIVLVVDAKGMGNSLLPLVAGFLAYDKSRLIKGVVLNRVSKGYYETIKPLLEQEFHIKVAGFLPERAEYQIGSRHLGLVLPDELEDIQKKLRAASEEVSKTVSLGAIMEIAGSAGELEASKTDSFGAAAERAVIAVARDEAFCFYYADNIRLLEAYGAKISYFSPLRDEKLPEGCHALLIGGGYPELYAKELSGNSGIRAAVRQAAASGMPIVAECGGFMYLHSALTDKEGARYEMAGVLPGTCFYTGKLVRFGYIQLQEKKGNFLPEGEFIKGHEFHYYDSTGNGADVTAIKPAASREYPCVVEHGDCWMGFPHLYYPSNPAFAQAFVAKAEKYKEKMGRAGGAAPVGFMPGRSERNQEGHSHRFFENRACKYFPCHQGLERFNCLFCYCPLYPREACLGTPAFKEKDGKQLKICTGCTFPHQPENYDAVIKALQGKPANG
;
A
#
# COMPACT_ATOMS: atom_id res chain seq x y z
N MET A 1 -48.17 -3.68 -31.89
CA MET A 1 -47.89 -3.36 -30.47
C MET A 1 -47.40 -4.62 -29.77
N ALA A 2 -46.52 -4.48 -28.77
CA ALA A 2 -45.90 -5.50 -27.90
C ALA A 2 -44.81 -6.37 -28.58
N SER A 3 -43.52 -6.05 -28.39
CA SER A 3 -42.63 -6.30 -27.25
C SER A 3 -41.95 -7.68 -27.30
N ARG A 4 -40.69 -7.69 -27.73
CA ARG A 4 -39.75 -8.81 -27.51
C ARG A 4 -38.78 -8.38 -26.41
N ARG A 5 -38.95 -8.91 -25.20
CA ARG A 5 -37.92 -8.93 -24.16
C ARG A 5 -37.12 -10.21 -24.34
N PHE A 6 -35.85 -10.08 -24.69
CA PHE A 6 -34.87 -11.14 -24.51
C PHE A 6 -34.32 -11.01 -23.08
N CYS A 7 -34.67 -11.96 -22.21
CA CYS A 7 -33.97 -12.17 -20.95
C CYS A 7 -32.62 -12.84 -21.26
N LEU A 8 -31.52 -12.17 -20.91
CA LEU A 8 -30.21 -12.79 -20.84
C LEU A 8 -30.15 -13.64 -19.57
N GLY A 9 -29.92 -14.94 -19.74
CA GLY A 9 -29.86 -15.91 -18.66
C GLY A 9 -28.68 -15.66 -17.72
N GLY A 10 -28.96 -15.72 -16.43
CA GLY A 10 -27.93 -15.80 -15.39
C GLY A 10 -27.25 -17.16 -15.44
N PHE A 11 -25.92 -17.13 -15.47
CA PHE A 11 -25.09 -18.26 -15.05
C PHE A 11 -25.16 -18.34 -13.52
N ALA A 12 -26.11 -19.11 -13.01
CA ALA A 12 -26.05 -19.65 -11.66
C ALA A 12 -25.57 -21.10 -11.79
N ASP A 13 -24.25 -21.28 -11.85
CA ASP A 13 -23.67 -22.62 -11.73
C ASP A 13 -23.59 -22.95 -10.24
N ARG A 14 -24.30 -24.01 -9.84
CA ARG A 14 -24.23 -24.56 -8.48
C ARG A 14 -23.00 -25.46 -8.42
N THR A 15 -21.87 -24.91 -7.99
CA THR A 15 -20.69 -25.72 -7.67
C THR A 15 -20.93 -26.49 -6.37
N GLU A 16 -20.92 -27.82 -6.45
CA GLU A 16 -20.86 -28.70 -5.28
C GLU A 16 -19.51 -28.49 -4.56
N ARG A 17 -19.52 -27.68 -3.50
CA ARG A 17 -18.36 -27.42 -2.64
C ARG A 17 -17.99 -28.70 -1.90
N HIS A 18 -17.01 -29.44 -2.42
CA HIS A 18 -16.38 -30.53 -1.68
C HIS A 18 -15.39 -29.92 -0.67
N GLY A 19 -15.69 -30.05 0.63
CA GLY A 19 -14.78 -29.61 1.68
C GLY A 19 -13.49 -30.43 1.68
N ILE A 20 -12.34 -29.77 1.83
CA ILE A 20 -11.08 -30.44 2.15
C ILE A 20 -10.91 -30.39 3.66
N CYS A 21 -10.67 -31.55 4.25
CA CYS A 21 -10.13 -31.65 5.58
C CYS A 21 -8.61 -31.83 5.49
N MET A 22 -7.84 -30.90 6.04
CA MET A 22 -6.38 -30.98 6.11
C MET A 22 -5.89 -31.09 7.55
N LYS A 23 -4.97 -32.02 7.79
CA LYS A 23 -4.27 -32.16 9.07
C LYS A 23 -2.82 -31.72 8.92
N ILE A 24 -2.50 -30.55 9.48
CA ILE A 24 -1.14 -30.00 9.53
C ILE A 24 -0.82 -29.54 10.95
N LYS A 25 0.42 -29.76 11.40
CA LYS A 25 0.91 -29.20 12.66
C LYS A 25 0.94 -27.69 12.56
N ARG A 26 0.28 -26.99 13.48
CA ARG A 26 0.25 -25.53 13.47
C ARG A 26 0.24 -24.96 14.87
N VAL A 27 0.95 -23.84 15.05
CA VAL A 27 1.01 -23.15 16.34
C VAL A 27 1.05 -21.65 16.11
N MET A 28 0.32 -20.91 16.94
CA MET A 28 0.42 -19.46 17.00
C MET A 28 1.29 -19.05 18.18
N VAL A 29 2.26 -18.18 17.92
CA VAL A 29 3.02 -17.48 18.95
C VAL A 29 2.38 -16.11 19.17
N ALA A 30 1.76 -15.92 20.33
CA ALA A 30 1.07 -14.69 20.71
C ALA A 30 1.67 -14.11 22.00
N ALA A 31 1.17 -12.96 22.46
CA ALA A 31 1.65 -12.34 23.70
C ALA A 31 0.56 -11.49 24.36
N PRO A 32 0.69 -11.19 25.67
CA PRO A 32 -0.22 -10.25 26.34
C PRO A 32 -0.19 -8.83 25.77
N LYS A 33 0.94 -8.40 25.20
CA LYS A 33 1.12 -7.07 24.61
C LYS A 33 2.20 -7.05 23.53
N SER A 34 2.28 -5.96 22.78
CA SER A 34 3.40 -5.65 21.89
C SER A 34 4.73 -5.57 22.67
N GLY A 35 5.84 -5.94 22.01
CA GLY A 35 7.17 -5.87 22.61
C GLY A 35 7.53 -7.01 23.58
N SER A 36 6.67 -8.02 23.77
CA SER A 36 6.95 -9.18 24.63
C SER A 36 7.92 -10.21 24.04
N GLY A 37 8.35 -10.05 22.78
CA GLY A 37 9.35 -10.93 22.13
C GLY A 37 8.79 -12.03 21.21
N LYS A 38 7.53 -11.89 20.72
CA LYS A 38 6.90 -12.84 19.77
C LYS A 38 7.80 -13.15 18.58
N THR A 39 8.23 -12.11 17.87
CA THR A 39 9.04 -12.21 16.65
C THR A 39 10.35 -12.96 16.88
N THR A 40 11.02 -12.75 18.02
CA THR A 40 12.24 -13.51 18.37
C THR A 40 11.95 -15.00 18.50
N VAL A 41 10.88 -15.36 19.20
CA VAL A 41 10.47 -16.76 19.39
C VAL A 41 10.04 -17.40 18.06
N VAL A 42 9.25 -16.68 17.25
CA VAL A 42 8.83 -17.13 15.91
C VAL A 42 10.04 -17.36 15.01
N CYS A 43 10.96 -16.40 14.97
CA CYS A 43 12.15 -16.50 14.12
C CYS A 43 13.05 -17.67 14.52
N ALA A 44 13.23 -17.90 15.82
CA ALA A 44 13.98 -19.03 16.33
C ALA A 44 13.29 -20.37 15.99
N LEU A 45 11.98 -20.45 16.20
CA LEU A 45 11.19 -21.63 15.88
C LEU A 45 11.27 -21.98 14.39
N LEU A 46 11.09 -21.01 13.50
CA LEU A 46 11.21 -21.19 12.05
C LEU A 46 12.61 -21.68 11.65
N GLN A 47 13.67 -21.13 12.25
CA GLN A 47 15.05 -21.59 12.00
C GLN A 47 15.27 -23.02 12.49
N MET A 48 14.76 -23.37 13.67
CA MET A 48 14.87 -24.71 14.24
C MET A 48 14.16 -25.75 13.36
N LEU A 49 12.93 -25.45 12.90
CA LEU A 49 12.17 -26.31 11.99
C LEU A 49 12.87 -26.47 10.63
N LYS A 50 13.41 -25.39 10.08
CA LYS A 50 14.20 -25.43 8.84
C LYS A 50 15.45 -26.30 8.99
N LYS A 51 16.12 -26.25 10.15
CA LYS A 51 17.29 -27.09 10.46
C LYS A 51 16.93 -28.59 10.56
N GLU A 52 15.71 -28.91 10.98
CA GLU A 52 15.16 -30.28 10.95
C GLU A 52 14.72 -30.73 9.54
N GLY A 53 14.83 -29.86 8.53
CA GLY A 53 14.48 -30.18 7.13
C GLY A 53 12.98 -30.09 6.82
N LEU A 54 12.17 -29.53 7.72
CA LEU A 54 10.73 -29.40 7.54
C LEU A 54 10.37 -28.24 6.59
N GLN A 55 9.40 -28.49 5.71
CA GLN A 55 8.75 -27.48 4.87
C GLN A 55 7.76 -26.68 5.72
N VAL A 56 8.25 -25.60 6.31
CA VAL A 56 7.44 -24.71 7.16
C VAL A 56 6.95 -23.49 6.38
N VAL A 57 5.71 -23.07 6.65
CA VAL A 57 5.18 -21.76 6.24
C VAL A 57 5.05 -20.83 7.45
N SER A 58 5.44 -19.57 7.26
CA SER A 58 5.20 -18.52 8.24
C SER A 58 3.95 -17.73 7.86
N CYS A 59 3.10 -17.45 8.84
CA CYS A 59 1.93 -16.62 8.68
C CYS A 59 1.96 -15.51 9.73
N LYS A 60 1.68 -14.28 9.33
CA LYS A 60 1.53 -13.13 10.22
C LYS A 60 0.06 -12.76 10.33
N CYS A 61 -0.43 -12.63 11.56
CA CYS A 61 -1.76 -12.11 11.82
C CYS A 61 -1.84 -10.62 11.47
N GLY A 62 -2.93 -10.22 10.82
CA GLY A 62 -3.23 -8.81 10.57
C GLY A 62 -2.56 -8.21 9.32
N PRO A 63 -2.74 -6.88 9.12
CA PRO A 63 -2.38 -6.15 7.91
C PRO A 63 -0.92 -5.68 7.97
N ASP A 64 -0.03 -6.51 8.50
CA ASP A 64 1.36 -6.14 8.79
C ASP A 64 2.28 -6.50 7.62
N TYR A 65 3.00 -5.53 7.05
CA TYR A 65 3.99 -5.77 6.00
C TYR A 65 5.41 -5.99 6.56
N ILE A 66 5.67 -5.54 7.78
CA ILE A 66 7.01 -5.41 8.34
C ILE A 66 7.52 -6.77 8.82
N ASP A 67 6.73 -7.43 9.67
CA ASP A 67 7.10 -8.72 10.23
C ASP A 67 7.29 -9.79 9.13
N PRO A 68 6.43 -9.87 8.08
CA PRO A 68 6.66 -10.78 6.96
C PRO A 68 7.97 -10.54 6.20
N MET A 69 8.29 -9.26 5.89
CA MET A 69 9.56 -8.92 5.25
C MET A 69 10.74 -9.34 6.11
N PHE A 70 10.61 -9.23 7.44
CA PHE A 70 11.64 -9.66 8.36
C PHE A 70 11.83 -11.18 8.33
N HIS A 71 10.76 -11.97 8.40
CA HIS A 71 10.83 -13.44 8.32
C HIS A 71 11.49 -13.90 7.02
N GLU A 72 11.09 -13.30 5.90
CA GLU A 72 11.61 -13.66 4.58
C GLU A 72 13.10 -13.31 4.46
N LYS A 73 13.51 -12.11 4.86
CA LYS A 73 14.92 -11.69 4.79
C LYS A 73 15.81 -12.41 5.81
N ALA A 74 15.28 -12.72 6.99
CA ALA A 74 16.05 -13.32 8.07
C ALA A 74 16.21 -14.83 7.93
N ILE A 75 15.16 -15.52 7.50
CA ILE A 75 15.04 -16.98 7.60
C ILE A 75 14.88 -17.62 6.22
N GLN A 76 14.62 -16.80 5.18
CA GLN A 76 14.34 -17.24 3.82
C GLN A 76 13.17 -18.22 3.78
N VAL A 77 12.17 -17.96 4.62
CA VAL A 77 10.89 -18.65 4.62
C VAL A 77 9.84 -17.65 4.14
N PRO A 78 9.07 -17.97 3.09
CA PRO A 78 7.99 -17.10 2.65
C PRO A 78 7.01 -16.86 3.80
N SER A 79 6.73 -15.59 4.09
CA SER A 79 5.73 -15.20 5.07
C SER A 79 4.47 -14.72 4.38
N LYS A 80 3.31 -15.12 4.90
CA LYS A 80 1.99 -14.76 4.39
C LYS A 80 1.20 -13.97 5.43
N ASN A 81 0.21 -13.21 5.00
CA ASN A 81 -0.72 -12.54 5.91
C ASN A 81 -1.99 -13.36 6.07
N LEU A 82 -2.53 -13.39 7.28
CA LEU A 82 -3.86 -13.92 7.58
C LEU A 82 -4.59 -12.90 8.44
N ASP A 83 -5.77 -12.49 8.00
CA ASP A 83 -6.51 -11.43 8.66
C ASP A 83 -8.01 -11.65 8.52
N THR A 84 -8.64 -12.06 9.61
CA THR A 84 -10.07 -12.33 9.65
C THR A 84 -10.93 -11.09 9.35
N PHE A 85 -10.42 -9.88 9.58
CA PHE A 85 -11.15 -8.67 9.20
C PHE A 85 -11.20 -8.55 7.67
N PHE A 86 -10.09 -8.84 6.97
CA PHE A 86 -10.07 -8.77 5.52
C PHE A 86 -10.87 -9.88 4.85
N THR A 87 -10.60 -11.13 5.22
CA THR A 87 -11.12 -12.31 4.50
C THR A 87 -12.38 -12.91 5.10
N GLY A 88 -12.83 -12.46 6.27
CA GLY A 88 -13.87 -13.16 7.03
C GLY A 88 -13.39 -14.55 7.47
N GLU A 89 -14.22 -15.30 8.18
CA GLU A 89 -13.77 -16.60 8.71
C GLU A 89 -13.55 -17.66 7.62
N GLU A 90 -14.53 -17.84 6.72
CA GLU A 90 -14.46 -18.83 5.62
C GLU A 90 -13.26 -18.54 4.71
N GLY A 91 -13.14 -17.31 4.21
CA GLY A 91 -12.01 -16.91 3.38
C GLY A 91 -10.66 -17.03 4.08
N THR A 92 -10.60 -16.84 5.42
CA THR A 92 -9.37 -17.08 6.19
C THR A 92 -8.98 -18.55 6.21
N ARG A 93 -9.95 -19.46 6.40
CA ARG A 93 -9.70 -20.92 6.38
C ARG A 93 -9.24 -21.38 5.01
N GLU A 94 -9.87 -20.87 3.95
CA GLU A 94 -9.50 -21.15 2.56
C GLU A 94 -8.09 -20.65 2.24
N LEU A 95 -7.82 -19.37 2.53
CA LEU A 95 -6.52 -18.75 2.30
C LEU A 95 -5.42 -19.50 3.07
N PHE A 96 -5.67 -19.81 4.34
CA PHE A 96 -4.72 -20.57 5.15
C PHE A 96 -4.48 -21.97 4.59
N SER A 97 -5.53 -22.67 4.15
CA SER A 97 -5.43 -23.99 3.51
C SER A 97 -4.54 -23.95 2.26
N SER A 98 -4.69 -22.93 1.42
CA SER A 98 -3.83 -22.73 0.24
C SER A 98 -2.36 -22.46 0.61
N HIS A 99 -2.11 -21.81 1.73
CA HIS A 99 -0.75 -21.50 2.20
C HIS A 99 -0.02 -22.71 2.77
N VAL A 100 -0.75 -23.66 3.35
CA VAL A 100 -0.21 -24.86 4.00
C VAL A 100 -0.22 -26.09 3.09
N GLU A 101 -0.75 -25.97 1.89
CA GLU A 101 -0.75 -27.06 0.92
C GLU A 101 0.70 -27.54 0.66
N HIS A 102 0.90 -28.86 0.79
CA HIS A 102 2.21 -29.51 0.70
C HIS A 102 3.27 -29.00 1.70
N LYS A 103 2.85 -28.56 2.90
CA LYS A 103 3.73 -28.15 4.01
C LYS A 103 3.66 -29.12 5.18
N ASP A 104 4.75 -29.20 5.95
CA ASP A 104 4.84 -30.06 7.13
C ASP A 104 4.31 -29.38 8.41
N ALA A 105 4.50 -28.05 8.49
CA ALA A 105 4.09 -27.26 9.64
C ALA A 105 3.79 -25.79 9.27
N ALA A 106 2.98 -25.13 10.09
CA ALA A 106 2.74 -23.70 10.03
C ALA A 106 3.04 -23.01 11.36
N VAL A 107 3.74 -21.88 11.31
CA VAL A 107 3.98 -21.02 12.47
C VAL A 107 3.30 -19.67 12.23
N LEU A 108 2.31 -19.37 13.07
CA LEU A 108 1.57 -18.12 13.04
C LEU A 108 2.18 -17.15 14.06
N GLU A 109 2.46 -15.91 13.65
CA GLU A 109 2.81 -14.82 14.57
C GLU A 109 1.58 -13.95 14.84
N GLY A 110 1.21 -13.81 16.11
CA GLY A 110 0.19 -12.86 16.53
C GLY A 110 0.58 -11.39 16.30
N VAL A 111 -0.41 -10.53 16.20
CA VAL A 111 -0.27 -9.07 16.17
C VAL A 111 -0.72 -8.48 17.51
N MET A 112 -0.12 -7.36 17.92
CA MET A 112 -0.45 -6.66 19.17
C MET A 112 -0.51 -7.59 20.41
N GLY A 113 -1.43 -7.35 21.35
CA GLY A 113 -1.83 -8.33 22.37
C GLY A 113 -2.80 -9.37 21.80
N LEU A 114 -2.84 -10.55 22.42
CA LEU A 114 -3.59 -11.71 21.93
C LEU A 114 -5.05 -11.39 21.59
N TYR A 115 -5.72 -10.60 22.42
CA TYR A 115 -7.15 -10.25 22.29
C TYR A 115 -7.39 -8.88 21.61
N ASP A 116 -6.34 -8.19 21.16
CA ASP A 116 -6.43 -6.83 20.62
C ASP A 116 -6.82 -6.87 19.14
N GLY A 117 -8.12 -6.89 18.84
CA GLY A 117 -8.64 -6.85 17.47
C GLY A 117 -9.03 -5.45 17.02
N LEU A 118 -10.14 -5.35 16.28
CA LEU A 118 -10.60 -4.12 15.64
C LEU A 118 -10.75 -2.98 16.66
N GLY A 119 -10.03 -1.87 16.44
CA GLY A 119 -10.01 -0.72 17.34
C GLY A 119 -9.35 -0.98 18.70
N GLY A 120 -8.70 -2.13 18.90
CA GLY A 120 -8.12 -2.56 20.18
C GLY A 120 -9.15 -2.95 21.24
N ILE A 121 -10.42 -3.12 20.85
CA ILE A 121 -11.52 -3.35 21.79
C ILE A 121 -12.46 -4.49 21.38
N ARG A 122 -12.41 -4.92 20.11
CA ARG A 122 -13.21 -6.04 19.60
C ARG A 122 -12.32 -7.25 19.41
N GLU A 123 -12.91 -8.44 19.52
CA GLU A 123 -12.22 -9.71 19.24
C GLU A 123 -11.95 -9.89 17.74
N GLU A 124 -12.88 -9.44 16.89
CA GLU A 124 -12.76 -9.49 15.43
C GLU A 124 -11.43 -8.89 14.96
N GLY A 125 -10.65 -9.63 14.15
CA GLY A 125 -9.34 -9.19 13.68
C GLY A 125 -8.20 -9.33 14.70
N SER A 126 -8.44 -9.88 15.89
CA SER A 126 -7.40 -10.19 16.87
C SER A 126 -6.63 -11.48 16.54
N SER A 127 -5.49 -11.66 17.20
CA SER A 127 -4.73 -12.92 17.12
C SER A 127 -5.54 -14.12 17.64
N TYR A 128 -6.33 -13.92 18.70
CA TYR A 128 -7.18 -14.96 19.27
C TYR A 128 -8.31 -15.37 18.30
N HIS A 129 -8.99 -14.40 17.68
CA HIS A 129 -10.01 -14.68 16.68
C HIS A 129 -9.45 -15.48 15.50
N LEU A 130 -8.28 -15.11 14.99
CA LEU A 130 -7.60 -15.89 13.95
C LEU A 130 -7.28 -17.31 14.42
N ALA A 131 -6.82 -17.48 15.66
CA ALA A 131 -6.54 -18.79 16.24
C ALA A 131 -7.81 -19.65 16.36
N GLU A 132 -8.95 -19.07 16.75
CA GLU A 132 -10.25 -19.77 16.77
C GLU A 132 -10.70 -20.18 15.38
N VAL A 133 -10.70 -19.25 14.42
CA VAL A 133 -11.12 -19.50 13.04
C VAL A 133 -10.32 -20.64 12.43
N THR A 134 -9.01 -20.68 12.71
CA THR A 134 -8.11 -21.70 12.18
C THR A 134 -7.93 -22.89 13.11
N GLY A 135 -8.59 -22.97 14.27
CA GLY A 135 -8.37 -24.01 15.28
C GLY A 135 -6.89 -24.21 15.66
N THR A 136 -6.12 -23.12 15.73
CA THR A 136 -4.68 -23.13 15.94
C THR A 136 -4.34 -22.98 17.43
N PRO A 137 -3.65 -23.95 18.04
CA PRO A 137 -3.13 -23.84 19.40
C PRO A 137 -2.16 -22.68 19.57
N ILE A 138 -2.19 -22.04 20.74
CA ILE A 138 -1.42 -20.85 21.08
C ILE A 138 -0.33 -21.18 22.10
N VAL A 139 0.87 -20.67 21.83
CA VAL A 139 1.96 -20.49 22.79
C VAL A 139 2.07 -19.01 23.14
N LEU A 140 1.79 -18.67 24.39
CA LEU A 140 1.81 -17.29 24.88
C LEU A 140 3.21 -16.90 25.37
N VAL A 141 3.83 -15.94 24.71
CA VAL A 141 5.12 -15.35 25.13
C VAL A 141 4.86 -14.26 26.15
N VAL A 142 5.29 -14.49 27.39
CA VAL A 142 5.05 -13.59 28.52
C VAL A 142 6.36 -12.91 28.92
N ASP A 143 6.41 -11.58 28.80
CA ASP A 143 7.50 -10.79 29.38
C ASP A 143 7.33 -10.77 30.91
N ALA A 144 8.13 -11.59 31.59
CA ALA A 144 8.05 -11.79 33.04
C ALA A 144 9.17 -11.05 33.80
N LYS A 145 9.80 -10.06 33.17
CA LYS A 145 10.85 -9.25 33.82
C LYS A 145 10.32 -8.61 35.09
N GLY A 146 11.00 -8.89 36.20
CA GLY A 146 10.67 -8.34 37.53
C GLY A 146 9.37 -8.89 38.13
N MET A 147 8.77 -9.93 37.54
CA MET A 147 7.59 -10.59 38.09
C MET A 147 8.01 -11.73 39.04
N GLY A 148 7.34 -11.80 40.19
CA GLY A 148 7.34 -12.98 41.07
C GLY A 148 6.05 -13.78 40.87
N ASN A 149 5.32 -14.07 41.95
CA ASN A 149 4.03 -14.80 41.85
C ASN A 149 2.97 -14.07 41.02
N SER A 150 3.10 -12.77 40.75
CA SER A 150 2.19 -12.03 39.85
C SER A 150 2.12 -12.60 38.43
N LEU A 151 3.08 -13.44 38.02
CA LEU A 151 3.00 -14.18 36.76
C LEU A 151 1.81 -15.15 36.71
N LEU A 152 1.47 -15.80 37.83
CA LEU A 152 0.36 -16.75 37.91
C LEU A 152 -1.00 -16.08 37.61
N PRO A 153 -1.44 -15.03 38.33
CA PRO A 153 -2.71 -14.38 38.04
C PRO A 153 -2.73 -13.70 36.67
N LEU A 154 -1.58 -13.28 36.12
CA LEU A 154 -1.50 -12.82 34.74
C LEU A 154 -1.87 -13.95 33.77
N VAL A 155 -1.22 -15.10 33.87
CA VAL A 155 -1.52 -16.27 33.02
C VAL A 155 -2.95 -16.76 33.25
N ALA A 156 -3.40 -16.86 34.49
CA ALA A 156 -4.77 -17.22 34.85
C ALA A 156 -5.80 -16.32 34.17
N GLY A 157 -5.56 -15.01 34.14
CA GLY A 157 -6.43 -14.05 33.47
C GLY A 157 -6.55 -14.33 31.96
N PHE A 158 -5.44 -14.60 31.28
CA PHE A 158 -5.47 -14.95 29.86
C PHE A 158 -6.19 -16.28 29.59
N LEU A 159 -5.97 -17.29 30.44
CA LEU A 159 -6.65 -18.58 30.34
C LEU A 159 -8.15 -18.47 30.64
N ALA A 160 -8.56 -17.58 31.54
CA ALA A 160 -9.98 -17.36 31.85
C ALA A 160 -10.77 -16.76 30.67
N TYR A 161 -10.10 -16.00 29.80
CA TYR A 161 -10.69 -15.44 28.57
C TYR A 161 -10.64 -16.42 27.39
N ASP A 162 -9.78 -17.45 27.45
CA ASP A 162 -9.62 -18.46 26.41
C ASP A 162 -10.76 -19.50 26.44
N LYS A 163 -11.92 -19.12 25.89
CA LYS A 163 -13.13 -19.96 25.89
C LYS A 163 -12.98 -21.23 25.07
N SER A 164 -12.16 -21.18 24.02
CA SER A 164 -11.90 -22.31 23.13
C SER A 164 -10.70 -23.15 23.57
N ARG A 165 -10.09 -22.81 24.71
CA ARG A 165 -8.94 -23.52 25.32
C ARG A 165 -7.77 -23.68 24.35
N LEU A 166 -7.51 -22.67 23.54
CA LEU A 166 -6.45 -22.66 22.53
C LEU A 166 -5.07 -22.40 23.13
N ILE A 167 -4.96 -21.71 24.26
CA ILE A 167 -3.70 -21.49 24.96
C ILE A 167 -3.24 -22.81 25.58
N LYS A 168 -2.28 -23.46 24.93
CA LYS A 168 -1.74 -24.76 25.35
C LYS A 168 -0.37 -24.66 26.00
N GLY A 169 0.31 -23.53 25.86
CA GLY A 169 1.59 -23.33 26.51
C GLY A 169 2.04 -21.89 26.62
N VAL A 170 3.14 -21.73 27.35
CA VAL A 170 3.79 -20.43 27.60
C VAL A 170 5.29 -20.52 27.36
N VAL A 171 5.86 -19.41 26.91
CA VAL A 171 7.31 -19.16 26.89
C VAL A 171 7.58 -17.92 27.72
N LEU A 172 8.45 -18.03 28.73
CA LEU A 172 8.76 -16.93 29.63
C LEU A 172 9.93 -16.11 29.09
N ASN A 173 9.70 -14.86 28.74
CA ASN A 173 10.74 -13.97 28.27
C ASN A 173 11.32 -13.12 29.41
N ARG A 174 12.60 -12.79 29.31
CA ARG A 174 13.38 -11.99 30.27
C ARG A 174 13.41 -12.57 31.69
N VAL A 175 13.63 -13.87 31.79
CA VAL A 175 13.76 -14.58 33.08
C VAL A 175 15.06 -15.35 33.20
N SER A 176 15.59 -15.44 34.42
CA SER A 176 16.78 -16.27 34.69
C SER A 176 16.41 -17.76 34.71
N LYS A 177 17.41 -18.62 34.47
CA LYS A 177 17.24 -20.09 34.54
C LYS A 177 16.70 -20.54 35.90
N GLY A 178 17.26 -20.01 36.99
CA GLY A 178 16.84 -20.39 38.35
C GLY A 178 15.38 -20.00 38.64
N TYR A 179 14.95 -18.81 38.21
CA TYR A 179 13.55 -18.41 38.35
C TYR A 179 12.63 -19.27 37.47
N TYR A 180 13.03 -19.57 36.22
CA TYR A 180 12.30 -20.50 35.36
C TYR A 180 12.08 -21.86 36.01
N GLU A 181 13.13 -22.47 36.57
CA GLU A 181 13.05 -23.76 37.26
C GLU A 181 12.11 -23.73 38.48
N THR A 182 11.98 -22.58 39.13
CA THR A 182 11.09 -22.38 40.28
C THR A 182 9.63 -22.20 39.84
N ILE A 183 9.37 -21.38 38.82
CA ILE A 183 8.02 -20.96 38.45
C ILE A 183 7.32 -21.94 37.49
N LYS A 184 8.10 -22.68 36.70
CA LYS A 184 7.59 -23.70 35.77
C LYS A 184 6.65 -24.70 36.44
N PRO A 185 7.04 -25.44 37.49
CA PRO A 185 6.17 -26.46 38.08
C PRO A 185 4.88 -25.85 38.63
N LEU A 186 4.91 -24.62 39.15
CA LEU A 186 3.73 -23.92 39.64
C LEU A 186 2.73 -23.65 38.50
N LEU A 187 3.20 -23.09 37.38
CA LEU A 187 2.36 -22.84 36.20
C LEU A 187 1.77 -24.14 35.63
N GLU A 188 2.57 -25.20 35.51
CA GLU A 188 2.12 -26.49 34.92
C GLU A 188 1.12 -27.21 35.85
N GLN A 189 1.34 -27.18 37.16
CA GLN A 189 0.45 -27.82 38.14
C GLN A 189 -0.88 -27.08 38.30
N GLU A 190 -0.86 -25.75 38.33
CA GLU A 190 -2.06 -24.94 38.58
C GLU A 190 -2.96 -24.83 37.35
N PHE A 191 -2.37 -24.74 36.16
CA PHE A 191 -3.13 -24.41 34.94
C PHE A 191 -3.16 -25.52 33.89
N HIS A 192 -2.42 -26.62 34.09
CA HIS A 192 -2.34 -27.74 33.13
C HIS A 192 -1.95 -27.33 31.70
N ILE A 193 -1.17 -26.26 31.57
CA ILE A 193 -0.54 -25.83 30.31
C ILE A 193 0.94 -26.21 30.32
N LYS A 194 1.56 -26.27 29.13
CA LYS A 194 2.98 -26.60 28.99
C LYS A 194 3.85 -25.35 29.07
N VAL A 195 4.87 -25.34 29.93
CA VAL A 195 5.87 -24.26 29.91
C VAL A 195 7.00 -24.67 28.96
N ALA A 196 6.89 -24.24 27.72
CA ALA A 196 7.74 -24.68 26.62
C ALA A 196 9.20 -24.20 26.74
N GLY A 197 9.46 -23.18 27.56
CA GLY A 197 10.82 -22.73 27.82
C GLY A 197 10.90 -21.31 28.36
N PHE A 198 12.11 -20.77 28.33
CA PHE A 198 12.38 -19.39 28.72
C PHE A 198 13.43 -18.71 27.83
N LEU A 199 13.52 -17.38 27.91
CA LEU A 199 14.59 -16.59 27.34
C LEU A 199 15.20 -15.69 28.43
N PRO A 200 16.53 -15.71 28.62
CA PRO A 200 17.19 -14.78 29.53
C PRO A 200 17.19 -13.36 28.99
N GLU A 201 17.23 -12.38 29.89
CA GLU A 201 17.41 -10.98 29.50
C GLU A 201 18.84 -10.76 29.00
N ARG A 202 18.99 -10.50 27.69
CA ARG A 202 20.25 -10.03 27.09
C ARG A 202 19.98 -8.93 26.07
N ALA A 203 20.84 -7.92 26.02
CA ALA A 203 20.75 -6.82 25.07
C ALA A 203 20.83 -7.33 23.61
N GLU A 204 21.62 -8.37 23.38
CA GLU A 204 21.84 -9.01 22.07
C GLU A 204 20.56 -9.64 21.47
N TYR A 205 19.58 -10.00 22.31
CA TYR A 205 18.30 -10.60 21.88
C TYR A 205 17.18 -9.58 21.70
N GLN A 206 17.44 -8.32 22.06
CA GLN A 206 16.50 -7.24 21.80
C GLN A 206 16.60 -6.86 20.33
N ILE A 207 15.71 -7.43 19.54
CA ILE A 207 15.30 -6.82 18.29
C ILE A 207 14.63 -5.51 18.68
N GLY A 208 15.34 -4.38 18.53
CA GLY A 208 14.85 -3.07 18.95
C GLY A 208 13.47 -2.76 18.36
N SER A 209 12.73 -1.85 19.01
CA SER A 209 11.49 -1.29 18.45
C SER A 209 11.87 -0.51 17.19
N ARG A 210 11.82 -1.18 16.03
CA ARG A 210 12.29 -0.60 14.78
C ARG A 210 11.38 0.56 14.41
N HIS A 211 12.00 1.70 14.14
CA HIS A 211 11.31 2.83 13.55
C HIS A 211 10.81 2.39 12.18
N LEU A 212 9.52 2.09 12.08
CA LEU A 212 8.84 2.00 10.80
C LEU A 212 9.47 0.96 9.87
N GLY A 213 9.74 -0.27 10.33
CA GLY A 213 9.97 -1.43 9.45
C GLY A 213 11.09 -1.43 8.41
N LEU A 214 11.89 -0.39 8.28
CA LEU A 214 13.08 -0.41 7.45
C LEU A 214 14.24 -1.02 8.21
N VAL A 215 14.81 -2.02 7.55
CA VAL A 215 16.13 -2.56 7.85
C VAL A 215 16.99 -2.13 6.68
N LEU A 216 17.92 -1.22 6.92
CA LEU A 216 18.92 -0.85 5.92
C LEU A 216 19.75 -2.11 5.57
N PRO A 217 20.29 -2.23 4.35
CA PRO A 217 21.11 -3.39 3.95
C PRO A 217 22.24 -3.71 4.94
N ASP A 218 22.90 -2.68 5.48
CA ASP A 218 23.98 -2.83 6.47
C ASP A 218 23.46 -3.33 7.84
N GLU A 219 22.22 -2.99 8.19
CA GLU A 219 21.55 -3.49 9.39
C GLU A 219 21.06 -4.94 9.22
N LEU A 220 20.87 -5.40 7.98
CA LEU A 220 20.34 -6.73 7.69
C LEU A 220 21.32 -7.83 8.06
N GLU A 221 22.60 -7.66 7.77
CA GLU A 221 23.63 -8.63 8.16
C GLU A 221 23.76 -8.72 9.69
N ASP A 222 23.75 -7.58 10.38
CA ASP A 222 23.77 -7.52 11.84
C ASP A 222 22.52 -8.17 12.44
N ILE A 223 21.37 -7.94 11.83
CA ILE A 223 20.11 -8.61 12.19
C ILE A 223 20.18 -10.11 12.00
N GLN A 224 20.69 -10.60 10.88
CA GLN A 224 20.81 -12.03 10.65
C GLN A 224 21.76 -12.66 11.68
N LYS A 225 22.85 -11.99 12.03
CA LYS A 225 23.77 -12.43 13.09
C LYS A 225 23.07 -12.46 14.47
N LYS A 226 22.38 -11.39 14.85
CA LYS A 226 21.59 -11.31 16.10
C LYS A 226 20.52 -12.38 16.16
N LEU A 227 19.83 -12.64 15.06
CA LEU A 227 18.80 -13.68 14.98
C LEU A 227 19.39 -15.08 15.07
N ARG A 228 20.53 -15.35 14.43
CA ARG A 228 21.22 -16.65 14.59
C ARG A 228 21.62 -16.86 16.04
N ALA A 229 22.24 -15.86 16.67
CA ALA A 229 22.62 -15.92 18.09
C ALA A 229 21.40 -16.11 18.99
N ALA A 230 20.32 -15.36 18.77
CA ALA A 230 19.06 -15.50 19.50
C ALA A 230 18.44 -16.89 19.29
N SER A 231 18.50 -17.43 18.08
CA SER A 231 17.93 -18.74 17.76
C SER A 231 18.74 -19.89 18.35
N GLU A 232 20.07 -19.78 18.37
CA GLU A 232 20.94 -20.71 19.07
C GLU A 232 20.64 -20.73 20.57
N GLU A 233 20.44 -19.57 21.20
CA GLU A 233 20.07 -19.53 22.61
C GLU A 233 18.67 -20.09 22.85
N VAL A 234 17.67 -19.66 22.06
CA VAL A 234 16.31 -20.18 22.14
C VAL A 234 16.29 -21.70 21.97
N SER A 235 17.13 -22.27 21.10
CA SER A 235 17.21 -23.72 20.93
C SER A 235 17.72 -24.48 22.18
N LYS A 236 18.43 -23.79 23.09
CA LYS A 236 18.90 -24.36 24.36
C LYS A 236 17.87 -24.23 25.48
N THR A 237 17.04 -23.19 25.44
CA THR A 237 16.16 -22.81 26.56
C THR A 237 14.67 -22.96 26.26
N VAL A 238 14.31 -23.16 24.99
CA VAL A 238 12.95 -23.43 24.51
C VAL A 238 12.90 -24.76 23.78
N SER A 239 12.01 -25.63 24.24
CA SER A 239 11.85 -26.99 23.73
C SER A 239 11.05 -26.99 22.43
N LEU A 240 11.73 -27.30 21.32
CA LEU A 240 11.06 -27.57 20.04
C LEU A 240 10.03 -28.68 20.16
N GLY A 241 10.38 -29.77 20.84
CA GLY A 241 9.49 -30.91 21.05
C GLY A 241 8.20 -30.51 21.77
N ALA A 242 8.29 -29.67 22.81
CA ALA A 242 7.12 -29.14 23.51
C ALA A 242 6.22 -28.31 22.59
N ILE A 243 6.81 -27.41 21.78
CA ILE A 243 6.06 -26.60 20.83
C ILE A 243 5.42 -27.46 19.74
N MET A 244 6.13 -28.48 19.24
CA MET A 244 5.63 -29.35 18.18
C MET A 244 4.55 -30.33 18.66
N GLU A 245 4.57 -30.71 19.93
CA GLU A 245 3.48 -31.44 20.58
C GLU A 245 2.23 -30.57 20.68
N ILE A 246 2.38 -29.31 21.11
CA ILE A 246 1.29 -28.32 21.07
C ILE A 246 0.78 -28.16 19.64
N ALA A 247 1.67 -27.99 18.67
CA ALA A 247 1.31 -27.82 17.27
C ALA A 247 0.57 -29.05 16.70
N GLY A 248 0.91 -30.24 17.19
CA GLY A 248 0.24 -31.50 16.84
C GLY A 248 -1.15 -31.68 17.46
N SER A 249 -1.50 -30.87 18.46
CA SER A 249 -2.85 -30.82 19.04
C SER A 249 -3.85 -30.01 18.21
N ALA A 250 -3.38 -29.36 17.14
CA ALA A 250 -4.24 -28.62 16.23
C ALA A 250 -5.30 -29.55 15.61
N GLY A 251 -6.55 -29.07 15.61
CA GLY A 251 -7.66 -29.77 14.99
C GLY A 251 -7.53 -29.84 13.47
N GLU A 252 -8.44 -30.57 12.86
CA GLU A 252 -8.60 -30.57 11.40
C GLU A 252 -8.96 -29.16 10.91
N LEU A 253 -8.35 -28.75 9.80
CA LEU A 253 -8.69 -27.49 9.14
C LEU A 253 -9.76 -27.81 8.08
N GLU A 254 -10.97 -27.35 8.33
CA GLU A 254 -12.07 -27.42 7.36
C GLU A 254 -12.02 -26.19 6.45
N ALA A 255 -11.87 -26.41 5.15
CA ALA A 255 -11.97 -25.35 4.15
C ALA A 255 -12.75 -25.83 2.93
N SER A 256 -13.54 -24.94 2.35
CA SER A 256 -14.08 -25.11 1.01
C SER A 256 -12.95 -25.08 -0.02
N LYS A 257 -13.01 -25.96 -1.02
CA LYS A 257 -12.28 -25.70 -2.26
C LYS A 257 -12.83 -24.42 -2.87
N THR A 258 -12.01 -23.39 -2.95
CA THR A 258 -12.20 -22.35 -3.94
C THR A 258 -11.72 -22.90 -5.28
N ASP A 259 -12.46 -22.61 -6.34
CA ASP A 259 -11.93 -22.77 -7.68
C ASP A 259 -10.68 -21.89 -7.76
N SER A 260 -9.52 -22.53 -7.88
CA SER A 260 -8.29 -21.80 -8.19
C SER A 260 -8.58 -20.96 -9.43
N PHE A 261 -8.35 -19.65 -9.36
CA PHE A 261 -8.41 -18.83 -10.56
C PHE A 261 -7.44 -19.45 -11.57
N GLY A 262 -7.99 -20.10 -12.60
CA GLY A 262 -7.17 -20.67 -13.66
C GLY A 262 -6.32 -19.55 -14.26
N ALA A 263 -5.11 -19.87 -14.71
CA ALA A 263 -4.24 -18.88 -15.34
C ALA A 263 -4.97 -18.27 -16.53
N ALA A 264 -5.47 -17.04 -16.37
CA ALA A 264 -6.07 -16.29 -17.47
C ALA A 264 -4.99 -16.04 -18.53
N ALA A 265 -5.39 -15.97 -19.79
CA ALA A 265 -4.48 -15.53 -20.84
C ALA A 265 -3.92 -14.14 -20.49
N GLU A 266 -2.66 -13.88 -20.84
CA GLU A 266 -2.02 -12.59 -20.57
C GLU A 266 -2.74 -11.46 -21.32
N ARG A 267 -3.32 -10.53 -20.56
CA ARG A 267 -4.11 -9.39 -21.07
C ARG A 267 -3.29 -8.13 -21.16
N ALA A 268 -2.57 -7.78 -20.09
CA ALA A 268 -1.80 -6.54 -19.99
C ALA A 268 -0.58 -6.69 -19.07
N VAL A 269 0.38 -5.79 -19.22
CA VAL A 269 1.59 -5.69 -18.37
C VAL A 269 1.39 -4.57 -17.36
N ILE A 270 1.50 -4.85 -16.07
CA ILE A 270 1.45 -3.86 -14.99
C ILE A 270 2.87 -3.66 -14.45
N ALA A 271 3.39 -2.44 -14.51
CA ALA A 271 4.66 -2.11 -13.89
C ALA A 271 4.46 -1.85 -12.39
N VAL A 272 5.14 -2.60 -11.55
CA VAL A 272 5.02 -2.50 -10.08
C VAL A 272 6.32 -1.92 -9.52
N ALA A 273 6.22 -0.78 -8.83
CA ALA A 273 7.37 -0.17 -8.17
C ALA A 273 7.86 -1.06 -7.02
N ARG A 274 9.09 -1.57 -7.03
CA ARG A 274 9.58 -2.47 -6.00
C ARG A 274 11.04 -2.21 -5.69
N ASP A 275 11.28 -1.57 -4.56
CA ASP A 275 12.60 -1.31 -4.00
C ASP A 275 12.49 -0.96 -2.50
N GLU A 276 13.55 -0.41 -1.91
CA GLU A 276 13.58 -0.03 -0.50
C GLU A 276 12.61 1.10 -0.13
N ALA A 277 12.23 1.95 -1.09
CA ALA A 277 11.25 3.01 -0.88
C ALA A 277 9.81 2.51 -1.08
N PHE A 278 9.59 1.50 -1.92
CA PHE A 278 8.28 0.93 -2.24
C PHE A 278 8.26 -0.58 -2.01
N CYS A 279 8.03 -1.00 -0.77
CA CYS A 279 8.15 -2.39 -0.34
C CYS A 279 6.89 -2.98 0.30
N PHE A 280 5.78 -2.24 0.37
CA PHE A 280 4.54 -2.74 0.98
C PHE A 280 3.60 -3.32 -0.05
N TYR A 281 3.57 -4.66 -0.11
CA TYR A 281 2.69 -5.40 -1.00
C TYR A 281 2.15 -6.65 -0.32
N TYR A 282 0.84 -6.88 -0.46
CA TYR A 282 0.28 -8.19 -0.19
C TYR A 282 0.56 -9.12 -1.39
N ALA A 283 1.16 -10.28 -1.11
CA ALA A 283 1.37 -11.29 -2.15
C ALA A 283 0.04 -11.70 -2.82
N ASP A 284 -1.06 -11.68 -2.07
CA ASP A 284 -2.39 -12.05 -2.57
C ASP A 284 -2.96 -11.00 -3.52
N ASN A 285 -2.66 -9.71 -3.32
CA ASN A 285 -3.01 -8.66 -4.26
C ASN A 285 -2.35 -8.91 -5.62
N ILE A 286 -1.05 -9.22 -5.62
CA ILE A 286 -0.29 -9.50 -6.85
C ILE A 286 -0.83 -10.74 -7.56
N ARG A 287 -1.05 -11.84 -6.83
CA ARG A 287 -1.64 -13.07 -7.36
C ARG A 287 -3.02 -12.85 -7.97
N LEU A 288 -3.84 -12.00 -7.35
CA LEU A 288 -5.17 -11.70 -7.86
C LEU A 288 -5.12 -10.89 -9.16
N LEU A 289 -4.16 -9.96 -9.30
CA LEU A 289 -3.93 -9.28 -10.57
C LEU A 289 -3.49 -10.26 -11.66
N GLU A 290 -2.57 -11.18 -11.34
CA GLU A 290 -2.10 -12.24 -12.26
C GLU A 290 -3.25 -13.16 -12.68
N ALA A 291 -4.09 -13.57 -11.72
CA ALA A 291 -5.31 -14.35 -11.95
C ALA A 291 -6.29 -13.67 -12.92
N TYR A 292 -6.34 -12.33 -12.93
CA TYR A 292 -7.15 -11.57 -13.88
C TYR A 292 -6.46 -11.29 -15.23
N GLY A 293 -5.23 -11.81 -15.44
CA GLY A 293 -4.48 -11.74 -16.68
C GLY A 293 -3.41 -10.66 -16.73
N ALA A 294 -3.00 -10.09 -15.58
CA ALA A 294 -1.86 -9.18 -15.55
C ALA A 294 -0.53 -9.94 -15.58
N LYS A 295 0.39 -9.51 -16.43
CA LYS A 295 1.82 -9.81 -16.29
C LYS A 295 2.48 -8.73 -15.46
N ILE A 296 3.13 -9.13 -14.38
CA ILE A 296 3.80 -8.21 -13.46
C ILE A 296 5.23 -7.95 -13.92
N SER A 297 5.61 -6.68 -14.06
CA SER A 297 6.98 -6.25 -14.33
C SER A 297 7.45 -5.31 -13.23
N TYR A 298 8.44 -5.72 -12.45
CA TYR A 298 8.97 -4.87 -11.39
C TYR A 298 9.94 -3.81 -11.95
N PHE A 299 9.99 -2.64 -11.30
CA PHE A 299 10.99 -1.59 -11.53
C PHE A 299 11.31 -0.87 -10.22
N SER A 300 12.48 -0.26 -10.11
CA SER A 300 12.92 0.51 -8.94
C SER A 300 12.87 2.02 -9.23
N PRO A 301 11.97 2.78 -8.60
CA PRO A 301 12.04 4.24 -8.58
C PRO A 301 13.37 4.82 -8.06
N LEU A 302 14.09 4.11 -7.20
CA LEU A 302 15.40 4.54 -6.71
C LEU A 302 16.52 4.38 -7.75
N ARG A 303 16.44 3.36 -8.61
CA ARG A 303 17.59 2.91 -9.42
C ARG A 303 17.37 2.96 -10.92
N ASP A 304 16.16 2.69 -11.40
CA ASP A 304 15.86 2.66 -12.83
C ASP A 304 15.58 4.06 -13.35
N GLU A 305 16.04 4.38 -14.56
CA GLU A 305 15.80 5.69 -15.19
C GLU A 305 14.52 5.72 -16.04
N LYS A 306 13.92 4.55 -16.31
CA LYS A 306 12.77 4.37 -17.22
C LYS A 306 11.81 3.33 -16.67
N LEU A 307 10.55 3.45 -17.07
CA LEU A 307 9.56 2.41 -16.83
C LEU A 307 9.85 1.17 -17.71
N PRO A 308 9.44 -0.03 -17.28
CA PRO A 308 9.55 -1.23 -18.10
C PRO A 308 8.89 -1.06 -19.47
N GLU A 309 9.57 -1.53 -20.52
CA GLU A 309 9.04 -1.45 -21.88
C GLU A 309 7.73 -2.21 -22.02
N GLY A 310 6.76 -1.61 -22.73
CA GLY A 310 5.46 -2.22 -22.95
C GLY A 310 4.61 -2.37 -21.68
N CYS A 311 4.86 -1.59 -20.62
CA CYS A 311 3.92 -1.52 -19.50
C CYS A 311 2.66 -0.73 -19.89
N HIS A 312 1.52 -1.14 -19.33
CA HIS A 312 0.20 -0.60 -19.68
C HIS A 312 -0.55 0.00 -18.48
N ALA A 313 0.00 -0.15 -17.27
CA ALA A 313 -0.46 0.46 -16.04
C ALA A 313 0.66 0.50 -15.01
N LEU A 314 0.55 1.39 -14.01
CA LEU A 314 1.49 1.48 -12.89
C LEU A 314 0.80 1.12 -11.57
N LEU A 315 1.44 0.27 -10.78
CA LEU A 315 1.14 0.08 -9.36
C LEU A 315 2.32 0.61 -8.55
N ILE A 316 2.08 1.68 -7.79
CA ILE A 316 3.07 2.24 -6.87
C ILE A 316 2.52 2.07 -5.45
N GLY A 317 2.89 0.96 -4.83
CA GLY A 317 2.42 0.60 -3.49
C GLY A 317 3.02 1.48 -2.39
N GLY A 318 2.83 1.00 -1.16
CA GLY A 318 3.35 1.67 0.01
C GLY A 318 4.85 1.47 0.23
N GLY A 319 5.35 2.15 1.25
CA GLY A 319 6.71 2.05 1.73
C GLY A 319 7.11 3.34 2.41
N TYR A 320 8.38 3.71 2.30
CA TYR A 320 8.97 4.81 3.05
C TYR A 320 9.73 5.78 2.13
N PRO A 321 9.05 6.37 1.14
CA PRO A 321 9.69 7.30 0.21
C PRO A 321 10.33 8.49 0.92
N GLU A 322 9.87 8.84 2.13
CA GLU A 322 10.46 9.90 2.95
C GLU A 322 11.90 9.62 3.40
N LEU A 323 12.29 8.36 3.58
CA LEU A 323 13.66 8.02 3.97
C LEU A 323 14.62 8.04 2.77
N TYR A 324 14.08 8.04 1.55
CA TYR A 324 14.84 8.09 0.30
C TYR A 324 14.45 9.30 -0.56
N ALA A 325 13.94 10.36 0.06
CA ALA A 325 13.38 11.50 -0.65
C ALA A 325 14.42 12.20 -1.54
N LYS A 326 15.69 12.22 -1.09
CA LYS A 326 16.79 12.80 -1.85
C LYS A 326 17.10 11.99 -3.11
N GLU A 327 17.20 10.68 -2.98
CA GLU A 327 17.46 9.73 -4.06
C GLU A 327 16.33 9.74 -5.09
N LEU A 328 15.08 9.66 -4.63
CA LEU A 328 13.90 9.74 -5.48
C LEU A 328 13.82 11.06 -6.24
N SER A 329 14.16 12.17 -5.57
CA SER A 329 14.20 13.49 -6.21
C SER A 329 15.32 13.60 -7.25
N GLY A 330 16.48 13.01 -6.96
CA GLY A 330 17.62 12.96 -7.86
C GLY A 330 17.37 12.16 -9.14
N ASN A 331 16.49 11.16 -9.10
CA ASN A 331 16.14 10.36 -10.28
C ASN A 331 15.12 11.08 -11.18
N SER A 332 15.58 12.11 -11.89
CA SER A 332 14.74 12.88 -12.80
C SER A 332 14.16 12.06 -13.96
N GLY A 333 14.85 11.01 -14.39
CA GLY A 333 14.43 10.13 -15.49
C GLY A 333 13.12 9.42 -15.17
N ILE A 334 13.10 8.65 -14.07
CA ILE A 334 11.89 7.90 -13.70
C ILE A 334 10.76 8.83 -13.25
N ARG A 335 11.05 9.96 -12.58
CA ARG A 335 10.04 10.98 -12.24
C ARG A 335 9.36 11.52 -13.49
N ALA A 336 10.13 11.81 -14.54
CA ALA A 336 9.58 12.27 -15.81
C ALA A 336 8.75 11.17 -16.51
N ALA A 337 9.24 9.93 -16.50
CA ALA A 337 8.53 8.79 -17.08
C ALA A 337 7.18 8.52 -16.41
N VAL A 338 7.12 8.52 -15.07
CA VAL A 338 5.87 8.37 -14.31
C VAL A 338 4.89 9.52 -14.61
N ARG A 339 5.39 10.76 -14.65
CA ARG A 339 4.58 11.92 -14.99
C ARG A 339 4.01 11.84 -16.40
N GLN A 340 4.82 11.42 -17.36
CA GLN A 340 4.40 11.24 -18.75
C GLN A 340 3.38 10.11 -18.89
N ALA A 341 3.57 8.99 -18.18
CA ALA A 341 2.61 7.89 -18.15
C ALA A 341 1.23 8.38 -17.68
N ALA A 342 1.18 9.10 -16.55
CA ALA A 342 -0.05 9.70 -16.04
C ALA A 342 -0.69 10.67 -17.06
N ALA A 343 0.12 11.57 -17.65
CA ALA A 343 -0.35 12.53 -18.65
C ALA A 343 -0.88 11.87 -19.93
N SER A 344 -0.39 10.68 -20.28
CA SER A 344 -0.87 9.89 -21.41
C SER A 344 -2.17 9.12 -21.13
N GLY A 345 -2.69 9.21 -19.90
CA GLY A 345 -3.87 8.47 -19.46
C GLY A 345 -3.59 6.99 -19.15
N MET A 346 -2.34 6.63 -18.85
CA MET A 346 -2.02 5.30 -18.34
C MET A 346 -2.70 5.10 -16.98
N PRO A 347 -3.40 3.97 -16.74
CA PRO A 347 -3.97 3.65 -15.44
C PRO A 347 -2.91 3.58 -14.35
N ILE A 348 -3.16 4.19 -13.19
CA ILE A 348 -2.24 4.22 -12.05
C ILE A 348 -3.00 3.91 -10.76
N VAL A 349 -2.55 2.91 -10.01
CA VAL A 349 -2.93 2.70 -8.62
C VAL A 349 -1.76 3.09 -7.73
N ALA A 350 -1.97 4.02 -6.82
CA ALA A 350 -0.93 4.47 -5.89
C ALA A 350 -1.44 4.48 -4.44
N GLU A 351 -0.69 3.81 -3.56
CA GLU A 351 -1.08 3.59 -2.16
C GLU A 351 -0.01 4.17 -1.21
N CYS A 352 -0.42 4.90 -0.17
CA CYS A 352 0.44 5.48 0.88
C CYS A 352 1.73 6.14 0.36
N GLY A 353 2.87 5.45 0.42
CA GLY A 353 4.15 5.95 -0.09
C GLY A 353 4.10 6.29 -1.58
N GLY A 354 3.42 5.48 -2.40
CA GLY A 354 3.20 5.79 -3.80
C GLY A 354 2.40 7.07 -3.99
N PHE A 355 1.36 7.28 -3.18
CA PHE A 355 0.60 8.54 -3.18
C PHE A 355 1.48 9.74 -2.81
N MET A 356 2.37 9.60 -1.83
CA MET A 356 3.35 10.64 -1.48
C MET A 356 4.30 10.95 -2.65
N TYR A 357 4.79 9.92 -3.33
CA TYR A 357 5.69 10.05 -4.48
C TYR A 357 5.03 10.66 -5.72
N LEU A 358 3.72 10.53 -5.89
CA LEU A 358 3.00 11.14 -6.99
C LEU A 358 2.76 12.64 -6.83
N HIS A 359 2.89 13.20 -5.63
CA HIS A 359 2.77 14.65 -5.42
C HIS A 359 3.90 15.44 -6.08
N SER A 360 3.76 16.76 -6.13
CA SER A 360 4.80 17.65 -6.67
C SER A 360 6.03 17.70 -5.78
N ALA A 361 5.85 17.54 -4.46
CA ALA A 361 6.94 17.53 -3.50
C ALA A 361 6.63 16.70 -2.26
N LEU A 362 7.69 16.31 -1.57
CA LEU A 362 7.68 15.69 -0.25
C LEU A 362 8.63 16.45 0.67
N THR A 363 8.19 16.77 1.88
CA THR A 363 9.02 17.40 2.92
C THR A 363 9.40 16.36 3.97
N ASP A 364 10.69 16.14 4.21
CA ASP A 364 11.18 15.20 5.23
C ASP A 364 10.93 15.68 6.67
N LYS A 365 11.38 14.91 7.67
CA LYS A 365 11.17 15.23 9.10
C LYS A 365 11.96 16.45 9.54
N GLU A 366 13.07 16.72 8.86
CA GLU A 366 13.97 17.84 9.09
C GLU A 366 13.48 19.13 8.39
N GLY A 367 12.43 19.03 7.58
CA GLY A 367 11.81 20.16 6.88
C GLY A 367 12.41 20.44 5.50
N ALA A 368 13.32 19.61 5.00
CA ALA A 368 13.86 19.74 3.66
C ALA A 368 12.83 19.26 2.63
N ARG A 369 12.69 20.03 1.55
CA ARG A 369 11.70 19.79 0.50
C ARG A 369 12.36 19.17 -0.73
N TYR A 370 11.78 18.09 -1.22
CA TYR A 370 12.27 17.34 -2.37
C TYR A 370 11.21 17.30 -3.46
N GLU A 371 11.61 17.48 -4.71
CA GLU A 371 10.71 17.31 -5.85
C GLU A 371 10.39 15.84 -6.09
N MET A 372 9.13 15.55 -6.34
CA MET A 372 8.63 14.19 -6.58
C MET A 372 8.09 14.07 -8.02
N ALA A 373 7.32 13.02 -8.34
CA ALA A 373 6.89 12.75 -9.72
C ALA A 373 5.94 13.83 -10.27
N GLY A 374 5.27 14.59 -9.41
CA GLY A 374 4.45 15.74 -9.79
C GLY A 374 3.32 15.41 -10.76
N VAL A 375 2.69 14.25 -10.54
CA VAL A 375 1.41 13.86 -11.14
C VAL A 375 0.27 14.59 -10.45
N LEU A 376 0.35 14.73 -9.12
CA LEU A 376 -0.62 15.46 -8.30
C LEU A 376 -0.05 16.81 -7.84
N PRO A 377 -0.85 17.89 -7.86
CA PRO A 377 -0.44 19.15 -7.24
C PRO A 377 -0.39 19.00 -5.72
N GLY A 378 0.45 19.81 -5.06
CA GLY A 378 0.56 19.83 -3.60
C GLY A 378 1.78 19.08 -3.07
N THR A 379 1.87 19.00 -1.74
CA THR A 379 3.02 18.45 -1.03
C THR A 379 2.59 17.53 0.10
N CYS A 380 3.37 16.48 0.32
CA CYS A 380 3.27 15.66 1.52
C CYS A 380 4.24 16.17 2.59
N PHE A 381 3.86 16.05 3.86
CA PHE A 381 4.64 16.58 4.98
C PHE A 381 4.50 15.72 6.23
N TYR A 382 5.55 15.68 7.05
CA TYR A 382 5.55 15.01 8.34
C TYR A 382 4.65 15.75 9.34
N THR A 383 3.80 15.03 10.06
CA THR A 383 2.84 15.63 11.01
C THR A 383 3.28 15.55 12.47
N GLY A 384 4.40 14.90 12.77
CA GLY A 384 4.88 14.71 14.14
C GLY A 384 4.16 13.63 14.94
N LYS A 385 3.06 13.06 14.41
CA LYS A 385 2.25 12.04 15.08
C LYS A 385 1.63 11.08 14.09
N LEU A 386 1.06 10.00 14.60
CA LEU A 386 0.35 9.04 13.76
C LEU A 386 -0.96 9.68 13.25
N VAL A 387 -1.20 9.59 11.94
CA VAL A 387 -2.40 10.07 11.27
C VAL A 387 -3.19 8.88 10.78
N ARG A 388 -4.52 8.94 10.93
CA ARG A 388 -5.49 7.95 10.41
C ARG A 388 -4.99 6.50 10.56
N PHE A 389 -5.13 5.93 11.75
CA PHE A 389 -4.59 4.60 12.04
C PHE A 389 -5.65 3.49 12.03
N GLY A 390 -5.27 2.32 11.53
CA GLY A 390 -6.03 1.06 11.65
C GLY A 390 -6.93 0.79 10.45
N TYR A 391 -7.70 -0.30 10.55
CA TYR A 391 -8.59 -0.77 9.49
C TYR A 391 -9.61 0.28 9.03
N ILE A 392 -10.01 0.16 7.77
CA ILE A 392 -11.03 0.97 7.11
C ILE A 392 -11.80 0.14 6.07
N GLN A 393 -13.02 0.57 5.78
CA GLN A 393 -13.76 0.21 4.58
C GLN A 393 -13.84 1.44 3.69
N LEU A 394 -13.65 1.26 2.39
CA LEU A 394 -13.64 2.34 1.41
C LEU A 394 -14.75 2.15 0.41
N GLN A 395 -15.46 3.25 0.11
CA GLN A 395 -16.50 3.31 -0.89
C GLN A 395 -16.23 4.48 -1.84
N GLU A 396 -16.15 4.18 -3.13
CA GLU A 396 -16.08 5.23 -4.15
C GLU A 396 -17.41 5.97 -4.22
N LYS A 397 -17.37 7.31 -4.24
CA LYS A 397 -18.59 8.12 -4.36
C LYS A 397 -19.26 8.00 -5.72
N LYS A 398 -18.46 7.66 -6.74
CA LYS A 398 -18.88 7.32 -8.09
C LYS A 398 -18.06 6.13 -8.54
N GLY A 399 -18.70 5.11 -9.10
CA GLY A 399 -18.00 3.88 -9.50
C GLY A 399 -16.91 4.16 -10.54
N ASN A 400 -15.68 3.73 -10.23
CA ASN A 400 -14.49 3.85 -11.06
C ASN A 400 -13.71 2.52 -11.09
N PHE A 401 -13.25 2.04 -9.93
CA PHE A 401 -12.66 0.72 -9.76
C PHE A 401 -13.61 -0.26 -9.05
N LEU A 402 -14.54 0.26 -8.25
CA LEU A 402 -15.57 -0.52 -7.58
C LEU A 402 -16.92 -0.34 -8.25
N PRO A 403 -17.79 -1.38 -8.22
CA PRO A 403 -19.19 -1.20 -8.52
C PRO A 403 -19.83 -0.18 -7.56
N GLU A 404 -20.83 0.56 -8.04
CA GLU A 404 -21.50 1.56 -7.21
C GLU A 404 -22.16 0.92 -5.99
N GLY A 405 -21.91 1.49 -4.81
CA GLY A 405 -22.44 0.99 -3.54
C GLY A 405 -21.59 -0.09 -2.86
N GLU A 406 -20.60 -0.66 -3.55
CA GLU A 406 -19.70 -1.67 -2.99
C GLU A 406 -18.59 -1.06 -2.12
N PHE A 407 -18.00 -1.89 -1.27
CA PHE A 407 -16.89 -1.52 -0.40
C PHE A 407 -15.66 -2.39 -0.64
N ILE A 408 -14.48 -1.82 -0.44
CA ILE A 408 -13.23 -2.57 -0.33
C ILE A 408 -12.61 -2.34 1.04
N LYS A 409 -11.94 -3.35 1.61
CA LYS A 409 -11.28 -3.25 2.91
C LYS A 409 -9.82 -2.85 2.73
N GLY A 410 -9.34 -2.09 3.70
CA GLY A 410 -7.95 -1.66 3.76
C GLY A 410 -7.54 -1.24 5.17
N HIS A 411 -6.37 -0.63 5.27
CA HIS A 411 -5.90 -0.03 6.51
C HIS A 411 -5.02 1.18 6.20
N GLU A 412 -4.80 2.02 7.21
CA GLU A 412 -3.87 3.14 7.14
C GLU A 412 -2.92 3.11 8.35
N PHE A 413 -1.65 3.43 8.09
CA PHE A 413 -0.62 3.65 9.09
C PHE A 413 0.44 4.59 8.53
N HIS A 414 0.36 5.87 8.85
CA HIS A 414 1.32 6.86 8.34
C HIS A 414 1.48 8.05 9.29
N TYR A 415 2.69 8.63 9.29
CA TYR A 415 3.00 9.86 10.04
C TYR A 415 3.00 11.11 9.14
N TYR A 416 2.73 10.93 7.85
CA TYR A 416 2.68 11.97 6.84
C TYR A 416 1.24 12.28 6.47
N ASP A 417 0.99 13.51 6.02
CA ASP A 417 -0.27 13.93 5.44
C ASP A 417 -0.01 14.73 4.16
N SER A 418 -1.05 14.97 3.37
CA SER A 418 -0.99 15.74 2.12
C SER A 418 -1.81 17.02 2.24
N THR A 419 -1.38 18.06 1.52
CA THR A 419 -2.19 19.25 1.26
C THR A 419 -3.45 18.96 0.43
N GLY A 420 -3.53 17.79 -0.21
CA GLY A 420 -4.68 17.35 -1.00
C GLY A 420 -4.87 15.85 -0.89
N ASN A 421 -5.66 15.40 0.08
CA ASN A 421 -5.96 13.98 0.29
C ASN A 421 -6.97 13.39 -0.69
N GLY A 422 -7.56 14.22 -1.56
CA GLY A 422 -8.68 13.84 -2.41
C GLY A 422 -10.00 13.72 -1.67
N ALA A 423 -11.08 13.55 -2.43
CA ALA A 423 -12.42 13.48 -1.90
C ALA A 423 -13.34 12.55 -2.69
N ASP A 424 -12.78 11.68 -3.53
CA ASP A 424 -13.53 10.82 -4.43
C ASP A 424 -13.98 9.53 -3.75
N VAL A 425 -13.31 9.14 -2.66
CA VAL A 425 -13.61 7.95 -1.86
C VAL A 425 -13.90 8.34 -0.41
N THR A 426 -14.88 7.68 0.20
CA THR A 426 -15.15 7.78 1.63
C THR A 426 -14.50 6.61 2.36
N ALA A 427 -13.61 6.89 3.31
CA ALA A 427 -13.10 5.89 4.23
C ALA A 427 -13.94 5.87 5.51
N ILE A 428 -14.34 4.68 5.94
CA ILE A 428 -15.21 4.42 7.09
C ILE A 428 -14.44 3.59 8.10
N LYS A 429 -14.41 4.01 9.37
CA LYS A 429 -13.79 3.24 10.46
C LYS A 429 -14.78 2.18 10.96
N PRO A 430 -14.50 0.87 10.82
CA PRO A 430 -15.49 -0.16 11.15
C PRO A 430 -15.79 -0.31 12.66
N ALA A 431 -14.92 0.20 13.54
CA ALA A 431 -15.13 0.22 15.00
C ALA A 431 -15.44 1.61 15.56
N ALA A 432 -15.62 2.63 14.71
CA ALA A 432 -15.91 3.99 15.16
C ALA A 432 -16.93 4.63 14.22
N SER A 433 -17.81 5.49 14.71
CA SER A 433 -18.75 6.23 13.86
C SER A 433 -18.07 7.37 13.06
N ARG A 434 -16.81 7.18 12.65
CA ARG A 434 -16.00 8.19 11.98
C ARG A 434 -15.78 7.78 10.52
N GLU A 435 -16.02 8.74 9.64
CA GLU A 435 -15.71 8.68 8.23
C GLU A 435 -14.95 9.93 7.78
N TYR A 436 -14.25 9.85 6.65
CA TYR A 436 -13.57 10.99 6.05
C TYR A 436 -13.38 10.81 4.54
N PRO A 437 -13.35 11.91 3.77
CA PRO A 437 -12.96 11.89 2.38
C PRO A 437 -11.47 11.57 2.24
N CYS A 438 -11.14 10.80 1.21
CA CYS A 438 -9.78 10.45 0.83
C CYS A 438 -9.76 10.06 -0.65
N VAL A 439 -8.55 9.76 -1.15
CA VAL A 439 -8.26 9.31 -2.52
C VAL A 439 -8.59 10.36 -3.57
N VAL A 440 -7.64 10.56 -4.47
CA VAL A 440 -7.84 11.32 -5.71
C VAL A 440 -8.06 10.33 -6.83
N GLU A 441 -9.21 10.44 -7.49
CA GLU A 441 -9.52 9.73 -8.71
C GLU A 441 -9.49 10.68 -9.90
N HIS A 442 -8.72 10.33 -10.93
CA HIS A 442 -8.64 11.11 -12.15
C HIS A 442 -8.41 10.21 -13.37
N GLY A 443 -9.40 10.15 -14.26
CA GLY A 443 -9.40 9.19 -15.36
C GLY A 443 -9.36 7.76 -14.82
N ASP A 444 -8.41 6.96 -15.31
CA ASP A 444 -8.20 5.57 -14.88
C ASP A 444 -7.18 5.46 -13.71
N CYS A 445 -7.04 6.51 -12.89
CA CYS A 445 -6.12 6.52 -11.75
C CYS A 445 -6.87 6.52 -10.40
N TRP A 446 -6.32 5.78 -9.43
CA TRP A 446 -6.76 5.70 -8.04
C TRP A 446 -5.55 5.93 -7.13
N MET A 447 -5.54 7.03 -6.37
CA MET A 447 -4.32 7.49 -5.68
C MET A 447 -4.65 8.00 -4.27
N GLY A 448 -4.18 7.32 -3.21
CA GLY A 448 -4.46 7.74 -1.83
C GLY A 448 -3.58 7.08 -0.77
N PHE A 449 -3.73 7.53 0.49
CA PHE A 449 -3.06 6.94 1.64
C PHE A 449 -3.47 5.49 2.01
N PRO A 450 -4.72 5.06 1.81
CA PRO A 450 -5.15 3.70 2.14
C PRO A 450 -4.33 2.60 1.46
N HIS A 451 -4.02 1.57 2.24
CA HIS A 451 -3.52 0.29 1.74
C HIS A 451 -4.67 -0.68 1.54
N LEU A 452 -4.86 -1.14 0.31
CA LEU A 452 -6.01 -1.98 -0.03
C LEU A 452 -5.66 -3.47 0.06
N TYR A 453 -6.63 -4.28 0.49
CA TYR A 453 -6.55 -5.74 0.34
C TYR A 453 -7.51 -6.16 -0.78
N TYR A 454 -6.99 -6.35 -2.00
CA TYR A 454 -7.81 -6.58 -3.19
C TYR A 454 -8.72 -7.80 -3.10
N PRO A 455 -8.33 -8.92 -2.47
CA PRO A 455 -9.25 -10.05 -2.31
C PRO A 455 -10.48 -9.76 -1.45
N SER A 456 -10.49 -8.68 -0.65
CA SER A 456 -11.70 -8.26 0.07
C SER A 456 -12.81 -7.74 -0.85
N ASN A 457 -12.45 -7.28 -2.07
CA ASN A 457 -13.38 -7.01 -3.15
C ASN A 457 -12.65 -7.16 -4.51
N PRO A 458 -12.68 -8.36 -5.13
CA PRO A 458 -11.93 -8.65 -6.35
C PRO A 458 -12.27 -7.77 -7.56
N ALA A 459 -13.43 -7.09 -7.53
CA ALA A 459 -13.83 -6.17 -8.59
C ALA A 459 -12.79 -5.05 -8.80
N PHE A 460 -12.10 -4.60 -7.74
CA PHE A 460 -11.05 -3.59 -7.83
C PHE A 460 -9.88 -4.07 -8.70
N ALA A 461 -9.35 -5.26 -8.42
CA ALA A 461 -8.26 -5.86 -9.19
C ALA A 461 -8.70 -6.12 -10.64
N GLN A 462 -9.90 -6.66 -10.83
CA GLN A 462 -10.47 -6.90 -12.15
C GLN A 462 -10.59 -5.60 -12.96
N ALA A 463 -11.09 -4.51 -12.35
CA ALA A 463 -11.21 -3.21 -12.98
C ALA A 463 -9.84 -2.64 -13.35
N PHE A 464 -8.84 -2.77 -12.47
CA PHE A 464 -7.49 -2.29 -12.76
C PHE A 464 -6.86 -3.01 -13.96
N VAL A 465 -6.95 -4.35 -14.02
CA VAL A 465 -6.46 -5.12 -15.17
C VAL A 465 -7.24 -4.78 -16.45
N ALA A 466 -8.56 -4.62 -16.37
CA ALA A 466 -9.38 -4.24 -17.52
C ALA A 466 -9.03 -2.83 -18.04
N LYS A 467 -8.72 -1.87 -17.16
CA LYS A 467 -8.24 -0.53 -17.54
C LYS A 467 -6.87 -0.62 -18.23
N ALA A 468 -5.96 -1.45 -17.71
CA ALA A 468 -4.65 -1.68 -18.31
C ALA A 468 -4.76 -2.30 -19.72
N GLU A 469 -5.65 -3.27 -19.92
CA GLU A 469 -5.93 -3.87 -21.22
C GLU A 469 -6.52 -2.84 -22.20
N LYS A 470 -7.49 -2.03 -21.77
CA LYS A 470 -8.03 -0.94 -22.60
C LYS A 470 -6.94 0.06 -23.02
N TYR A 471 -6.00 0.37 -22.13
CA TYR A 471 -4.86 1.23 -22.47
C TYR A 471 -3.94 0.55 -23.51
N LYS A 472 -3.63 -0.74 -23.34
CA LYS A 472 -2.89 -1.54 -24.33
C LYS A 472 -3.53 -1.50 -25.72
N GLU A 473 -4.85 -1.70 -25.80
CA GLU A 473 -5.58 -1.64 -27.08
C GLU A 473 -5.50 -0.27 -27.74
N LYS A 474 -5.60 0.83 -26.96
CA LYS A 474 -5.44 2.20 -27.47
C LYS A 474 -4.03 2.40 -28.04
N MET A 475 -3.00 1.93 -27.33
CA MET A 475 -1.60 2.00 -27.80
C MET A 475 -1.37 1.17 -29.07
N GLY A 476 -1.95 -0.04 -29.15
CA GLY A 476 -1.87 -0.91 -30.32
C GLY A 476 -2.59 -0.35 -31.55
N ARG A 477 -3.76 0.28 -31.37
CA ARG A 477 -4.49 0.98 -32.46
C ARG A 477 -3.73 2.22 -32.94
N ALA A 478 -3.05 2.93 -32.05
CA ALA A 478 -2.16 4.03 -32.42
C ALA A 478 -0.90 3.53 -33.17
N GLY A 479 -0.45 2.30 -32.93
CA GLY A 479 0.69 1.66 -33.60
C GLY A 479 0.38 0.98 -34.96
N GLY A 480 -0.89 0.85 -35.34
CA GLY A 480 -1.34 0.25 -36.61
C GLY A 480 -1.40 1.22 -37.80
N ALA A 481 -1.22 2.52 -37.56
CA ALA A 481 -0.95 3.50 -38.60
C ALA A 481 0.56 3.80 -38.55
N ALA A 482 1.30 3.44 -39.58
CA ALA A 482 2.60 4.05 -39.80
C ALA A 482 2.40 5.58 -39.77
N PRO A 483 3.20 6.35 -39.01
CA PRO A 483 3.13 7.79 -39.08
C PRO A 483 3.76 8.19 -40.42
N VAL A 484 2.95 8.18 -41.47
CA VAL A 484 3.18 9.08 -42.60
C VAL A 484 3.01 10.47 -41.99
N GLY A 485 4.12 11.22 -41.92
CA GLY A 485 4.20 12.48 -41.20
C GLY A 485 2.97 13.35 -41.43
N PHE A 486 2.31 13.75 -40.35
CA PHE A 486 1.16 14.64 -40.44
C PHE A 486 1.29 15.84 -39.52
N MET A 487 1.20 16.98 -40.19
CA MET A 487 1.14 18.35 -39.70
C MET A 487 0.00 18.54 -38.69
N PRO A 488 0.15 19.44 -37.69
CA PRO A 488 -0.92 19.72 -36.75
C PRO A 488 -1.90 20.75 -37.33
N GLY A 489 -3.17 20.38 -37.38
CA GLY A 489 -4.26 21.28 -37.75
C GLY A 489 -5.58 20.90 -37.08
N ARG A 490 -6.00 21.77 -36.14
CA ARG A 490 -7.36 22.05 -35.63
C ARG A 490 -7.97 21.10 -34.59
N SER A 491 -8.04 21.59 -33.35
CA SER A 491 -9.07 21.23 -32.38
C SER A 491 -10.22 22.26 -32.43
N GLU A 492 -11.44 21.76 -32.60
CA GLU A 492 -12.68 22.51 -32.40
C GLU A 492 -12.93 22.79 -30.90
N ARG A 493 -13.70 23.86 -30.63
CA ARG A 493 -13.99 24.44 -29.31
C ARG A 493 -15.14 23.75 -28.58
N ASN A 494 -15.15 23.85 -27.24
CA ASN A 494 -16.24 24.31 -26.33
C ASN A 494 -16.19 23.56 -24.98
N GLN A 495 -16.67 24.02 -23.82
CA GLN A 495 -17.15 25.31 -23.28
C GLN A 495 -17.10 25.10 -21.74
N GLU A 496 -16.63 26.11 -20.96
CA GLU A 496 -16.62 26.16 -19.47
C GLU A 496 -15.60 25.21 -18.77
N GLY A 497 -14.44 25.59 -18.24
CA GLY A 497 -13.95 26.87 -17.72
C GLY A 497 -12.73 26.64 -16.80
N HIS A 498 -11.53 26.64 -17.41
CA HIS A 498 -10.19 26.97 -16.88
C HIS A 498 -9.43 26.03 -15.90
N SER A 499 -8.27 25.53 -16.36
CA SER A 499 -7.04 25.55 -15.56
C SER A 499 -5.89 26.12 -16.41
N HIS A 500 -5.24 27.18 -15.93
CA HIS A 500 -4.00 27.68 -16.51
C HIS A 500 -2.84 27.12 -15.67
N ARG A 501 -1.89 26.41 -16.29
CA ARG A 501 -0.44 26.48 -15.97
C ARG A 501 0.44 25.75 -17.01
N PHE A 502 1.19 26.58 -17.74
CA PHE A 502 2.48 26.38 -18.43
C PHE A 502 2.60 25.41 -19.62
N PHE A 503 2.39 25.95 -20.83
CA PHE A 503 2.74 25.35 -22.12
C PHE A 503 3.96 26.08 -22.71
N GLU A 504 5.07 25.38 -22.97
CA GLU A 504 6.22 25.93 -23.75
C GLU A 504 6.00 25.64 -25.24
N ASN A 505 5.69 26.66 -26.05
CA ASN A 505 5.64 26.53 -27.51
C ASN A 505 6.99 26.91 -28.14
N ARG A 506 7.87 25.92 -28.32
CA ARG A 506 9.18 26.08 -28.98
C ARG A 506 9.11 26.28 -30.51
N ALA A 507 7.92 26.24 -31.11
CA ALA A 507 7.73 26.40 -32.55
C ALA A 507 7.49 27.86 -33.00
N CYS A 508 7.70 28.85 -32.13
CA CYS A 508 7.52 30.27 -32.47
C CYS A 508 8.58 30.75 -33.49
N LYS A 509 8.15 31.27 -34.65
CA LYS A 509 9.03 31.76 -35.72
C LYS A 509 9.91 32.97 -35.34
N TYR A 510 9.66 33.60 -34.19
CA TYR A 510 10.46 34.73 -33.67
C TYR A 510 11.44 34.31 -32.57
N PHE A 511 11.58 33.01 -32.28
CA PHE A 511 12.72 32.52 -31.50
C PHE A 511 14.00 32.86 -32.31
N PRO A 512 14.91 33.72 -31.80
CA PRO A 512 15.33 33.82 -30.40
C PRO A 512 15.17 35.22 -29.75
N CYS A 513 14.15 36.03 -30.09
CA CYS A 513 14.06 37.42 -29.58
C CYS A 513 13.86 37.61 -28.05
N HIS A 514 13.93 36.54 -27.23
CA HIS A 514 13.77 36.58 -25.76
C HIS A 514 14.86 35.79 -25.00
N GLN A 515 16.05 35.60 -25.58
CA GLN A 515 17.17 34.94 -24.90
C GLN A 515 17.57 35.76 -23.65
N GLY A 516 17.47 35.18 -22.44
CA GLY A 516 17.87 35.82 -21.17
C GLY A 516 16.75 36.45 -20.33
N LEU A 517 15.46 36.31 -20.71
CA LEU A 517 14.33 36.75 -19.89
C LEU A 517 13.72 35.56 -19.13
N GLU A 518 14.07 35.41 -17.85
CA GLU A 518 13.40 34.46 -16.96
C GLU A 518 12.02 35.02 -16.57
N ARG A 519 10.96 34.22 -16.82
CA ARG A 519 9.52 34.51 -16.61
C ARG A 519 8.78 35.20 -17.77
N PHE A 520 8.92 34.68 -18.99
CA PHE A 520 8.06 35.07 -20.10
C PHE A 520 6.98 34.00 -20.37
N ASN A 521 5.69 34.35 -20.20
CA ASN A 521 4.56 33.52 -20.63
C ASN A 521 4.17 33.93 -22.05
N CYS A 522 4.24 32.98 -22.99
CA CYS A 522 3.76 33.17 -24.36
C CYS A 522 2.29 33.65 -24.35
N LEU A 523 2.06 34.84 -24.91
CA LEU A 523 0.91 35.47 -25.60
C LEU A 523 -0.54 34.91 -25.53
N PHE A 524 -0.87 33.96 -24.65
CA PHE A 524 -2.19 33.32 -24.59
C PHE A 524 -2.85 33.33 -23.20
N CYS A 525 -2.27 34.04 -22.24
CA CYS A 525 -2.96 34.34 -20.96
C CYS A 525 -3.22 35.84 -20.77
N TYR A 526 -2.42 36.73 -21.37
CA TYR A 526 -2.62 38.18 -21.30
C TYR A 526 -2.02 38.87 -22.53
N CYS A 527 -2.74 39.83 -23.11
CA CYS A 527 -2.26 40.60 -24.26
C CYS A 527 -1.12 41.54 -23.82
N PRO A 528 0.05 41.54 -24.47
CA PRO A 528 1.15 42.44 -24.10
C PRO A 528 0.86 43.91 -24.41
N LEU A 529 -0.19 44.20 -25.20
CA LEU A 529 -0.71 45.55 -25.42
C LEU A 529 -1.76 45.97 -24.37
N TYR A 530 -2.06 45.15 -23.37
CA TYR A 530 -3.01 45.48 -22.31
C TYR A 530 -2.70 46.83 -21.63
N PRO A 531 -1.46 47.12 -21.20
CA PRO A 531 -1.15 48.39 -20.51
C PRO A 531 -1.08 49.61 -21.43
N ARG A 532 -1.25 49.45 -22.75
CA ARG A 532 -1.23 50.59 -23.69
C ARG A 532 -2.63 51.20 -23.85
N GLU A 533 -2.73 52.51 -23.64
CA GLU A 533 -3.93 53.29 -23.96
C GLU A 533 -4.22 53.26 -25.46
N ALA A 534 -3.22 53.60 -26.29
CA ALA A 534 -3.27 53.44 -27.73
C ALA A 534 -3.07 51.96 -28.11
N CYS A 535 -4.17 51.22 -28.14
CA CYS A 535 -4.19 49.79 -28.47
C CYS A 535 -4.38 49.57 -29.97
N LEU A 536 -3.61 48.66 -30.56
CA LEU A 536 -3.80 48.25 -31.97
C LEU A 536 -5.03 47.36 -32.19
N GLY A 537 -5.49 46.67 -31.14
CA GLY A 537 -6.79 46.00 -31.17
C GLY A 537 -7.96 46.92 -30.83
N THR A 538 -9.19 46.42 -30.89
CA THR A 538 -10.44 47.11 -30.54
C THR A 538 -10.99 46.64 -29.17
N PRO A 539 -10.38 47.06 -28.04
CA PRO A 539 -10.86 46.70 -26.71
C PRO A 539 -12.17 47.42 -26.37
N ALA A 540 -13.02 46.77 -25.58
CA ALA A 540 -14.11 47.46 -24.89
C ALA A 540 -13.57 48.14 -23.62
N PHE A 541 -14.30 49.11 -23.07
CA PHE A 541 -13.93 49.79 -21.82
C PHE A 541 -15.11 49.78 -20.84
N LYS A 542 -14.81 49.67 -19.55
CA LYS A 542 -15.81 49.74 -18.47
C LYS A 542 -15.28 50.57 -17.32
N GLU A 543 -16.09 51.48 -16.81
CA GLU A 543 -15.74 52.22 -15.60
C GLU A 543 -15.95 51.37 -14.35
N LYS A 544 -14.97 51.42 -13.44
CA LYS A 544 -15.07 50.88 -12.09
C LYS A 544 -14.20 51.72 -11.15
N ASP A 545 -14.78 52.17 -10.04
CA ASP A 545 -14.09 52.95 -9.00
C ASP A 545 -13.39 54.22 -9.55
N GLY A 546 -14.06 54.93 -10.47
CA GLY A 546 -13.54 56.17 -11.08
C GLY A 546 -12.40 55.98 -12.08
N LYS A 547 -12.09 54.73 -12.46
CA LYS A 547 -11.06 54.39 -13.45
C LYS A 547 -11.65 53.64 -14.65
N GLN A 548 -11.19 53.98 -15.84
CA GLN A 548 -11.59 53.30 -17.07
C GLN A 548 -10.76 52.02 -17.24
N LEU A 549 -11.39 50.87 -17.11
CA LEU A 549 -10.75 49.55 -17.26
C LEU A 549 -10.94 49.02 -18.67
N LYS A 550 -9.83 48.62 -19.29
CA LYS A 550 -9.79 47.99 -20.61
C LYS A 550 -10.24 46.53 -20.53
N ILE A 551 -11.33 46.19 -21.21
CA ILE A 551 -11.88 44.83 -21.31
C ILE A 551 -11.39 44.19 -22.62
N CYS A 552 -10.46 43.24 -22.48
CA CYS A 552 -9.83 42.55 -23.61
C CYS A 552 -10.36 41.14 -23.87
N THR A 553 -11.37 40.68 -23.12
CA THR A 553 -11.88 39.30 -23.11
C THR A 553 -12.46 38.82 -24.45
N GLY A 554 -12.70 39.71 -25.41
CA GLY A 554 -13.15 39.37 -26.77
C GLY A 554 -12.16 39.76 -27.89
N CYS A 555 -10.99 40.29 -27.55
CA CYS A 555 -10.05 40.79 -28.55
C CYS A 555 -9.14 39.66 -29.08
N THR A 556 -9.26 39.35 -30.37
CA THR A 556 -8.44 38.33 -31.03
C THR A 556 -7.17 38.90 -31.68
N PHE A 557 -7.01 40.22 -31.72
CA PHE A 557 -5.89 40.91 -32.36
C PHE A 557 -4.49 40.35 -32.04
N PRO A 558 -4.10 40.14 -30.76
CA PRO A 558 -2.77 39.60 -30.43
C PRO A 558 -2.63 38.10 -30.67
N HIS A 559 -3.73 37.40 -30.97
CA HIS A 559 -3.77 35.95 -31.17
C HIS A 559 -3.69 35.54 -32.64
N GLN A 560 -3.82 36.50 -33.57
CA GLN A 560 -3.70 36.27 -35.01
C GLN A 560 -2.23 36.40 -35.46
N PRO A 561 -1.60 35.34 -36.00
CA PRO A 561 -0.19 35.35 -36.41
C PRO A 561 0.21 36.49 -37.35
N GLU A 562 -0.70 36.91 -38.24
CA GLU A 562 -0.53 38.03 -39.16
C GLU A 562 -0.34 39.39 -38.46
N ASN A 563 -0.76 39.53 -37.21
CA ASN A 563 -0.63 40.75 -36.42
C ASN A 563 0.65 40.79 -35.57
N TYR A 564 1.44 39.71 -35.54
CA TYR A 564 2.58 39.60 -34.62
C TYR A 564 3.66 40.65 -34.91
N ASP A 565 3.95 40.94 -36.18
CA ASP A 565 4.92 41.98 -36.55
C ASP A 565 4.46 43.37 -36.07
N ALA A 566 3.15 43.66 -36.14
CA ALA A 566 2.57 44.91 -35.64
C ALA A 566 2.62 45.00 -34.11
N VAL A 567 2.37 43.90 -33.40
CA VAL A 567 2.48 43.80 -31.93
C VAL A 567 3.93 44.01 -31.49
N ILE A 568 4.89 43.34 -32.14
CA ILE A 568 6.32 43.49 -31.82
C ILE A 568 6.78 44.92 -32.10
N LYS A 569 6.40 45.52 -33.24
CA LYS A 569 6.71 46.92 -33.56
C LYS A 569 6.12 47.89 -32.54
N ALA A 570 4.89 47.65 -32.07
CA ALA A 570 4.30 48.45 -31.00
C ALA A 570 5.08 48.32 -29.70
N LEU A 571 5.46 47.11 -29.28
CA LEU A 571 6.23 46.89 -28.05
C LEU A 571 7.64 47.48 -28.09
N GLN A 572 8.28 47.51 -29.26
CA GLN A 572 9.62 48.07 -29.45
C GLN A 572 9.68 49.60 -29.51
N GLY A 573 8.55 50.29 -29.70
CA GLY A 573 8.47 51.74 -29.54
C GLY A 573 8.51 52.13 -28.06
N LYS A 574 9.54 52.88 -27.63
CA LYS A 574 9.78 53.36 -26.24
C LYS A 574 8.51 53.91 -25.56
N PRO A 575 8.36 53.72 -24.23
CA PRO A 575 7.17 54.12 -23.48
C PRO A 575 7.20 55.61 -23.13
N ALA A 576 6.02 56.23 -22.94
CA ALA A 576 5.92 57.53 -22.28
C ALA A 576 4.63 57.63 -21.45
N ASN A 577 4.83 57.45 -20.15
CA ASN A 577 4.26 58.19 -19.01
C ASN A 577 2.74 58.27 -18.82
N GLY A 578 2.32 57.79 -17.64
CA GLY A 578 0.98 57.94 -17.05
C GLY A 578 0.72 56.83 -16.06
#